data_AF-A0A4Y7SI91-F1
#
_entry.id   AF-A0A4Y7SI91-F1
#
_cell.length_a   1.000
_cell.length_b   1.000
_cell.length_c   1.000
_cell.angle_alpha   90.00
_cell.angle_beta   90.00
_cell.angle_gamma   90.00
#
_symmetry.space_group_name_H-M   'P 1'
#
loop_
_entity.id
_entity.type
_entity.pdbx_description
1 polymer ?
#
loop_
_entity_poly.entity_id
_entity_poly.type
_entity_poly.pdbx_seq_one_letter_code
_entity_poly.pdbx_strand_id
1 'polypeptide(L)'
;MQSQAKSAVGNAIATHITDIPGEVLGEIFKEVALVPFLQPHFHTLCEGALRDMFSISQVNSLFRNVSVNEPQLWTMFPSLNMRHLLLTNVLERSYPLSFCLSYVETDGAGLSSGVLPAAILSHIARVKTLCVEIPENADVASVYIKTILALLLPQVQHCVVTYRGGHRNVCLFSSGEFADLTADHLQTLHLTNCYITHRPNFFKQLSSAALSLGQCQLWAPQFTLIRHLVLWTCITGPHLASSNSDPLSLPLLETLSLVAPYPYGMLVADRLRYPTRCSVFAKFVFGNADWSEELGGHDAMSASIAASTLLSSGEKFEHCQLQFDECVLAVRLARSHLDSPPKTADLRFDVTRAIVAPDIVGFCRSLPDDGVLWSPRLLGLQNLTPTALFTGCLWDTLSLVLSEYLRNIVELSVAFSTGEPFGPAMLPTMQRPMKKAQILSFDSPLVFTTHASFLHDMRLSGHLRRVTIRLAVGQWTSEFKTGLAGWLQHHMDQGHDAPEIQFIISPAILQLRDLDYLAADLESHAVIRESDVKPGLEQEIARATHWVGWIAK
;
A
#
# COMPACT_ATOMS: atom_id res chain seq x y z
N MET A 1 -51.34 21.22 15.79
CA MET A 1 -51.44 19.95 16.52
C MET A 1 -51.06 18.79 15.58
N GLN A 2 -49.84 18.60 15.06
CA GLN A 2 -48.48 18.75 15.61
C GLN A 2 -48.38 18.30 17.07
N SER A 3 -47.50 17.33 17.30
CA SER A 3 -47.21 16.64 18.57
C SER A 3 -48.02 15.36 18.77
N GLN A 4 -47.29 14.26 19.02
CA GLN A 4 -47.74 12.94 19.48
C GLN A 4 -48.23 11.91 18.44
N ALA A 5 -47.39 11.62 17.44
CA ALA A 5 -47.31 10.25 16.86
C ALA A 5 -46.01 9.98 16.06
N LYS A 6 -45.02 10.89 16.11
CA LYS A 6 -43.66 10.69 15.58
C LYS A 6 -42.63 10.42 16.71
N SER A 7 -43.09 9.87 17.84
CA SER A 7 -42.28 9.56 19.02
C SER A 7 -42.40 8.08 19.38
N ALA A 8 -42.00 7.23 18.43
CA ALA A 8 -41.73 5.81 18.70
C ALA A 8 -40.59 5.23 17.84
N VAL A 9 -39.86 6.09 17.11
CA VAL A 9 -38.52 5.78 16.58
C VAL A 9 -37.54 6.61 17.40
N GLY A 10 -37.64 6.43 18.72
CA GLY A 10 -36.67 6.96 19.67
C GLY A 10 -35.59 5.91 19.84
N ASN A 11 -34.39 6.26 19.40
CA ASN A 11 -33.10 5.70 19.79
C ASN A 11 -33.16 4.88 21.08
N ALA A 12 -33.36 3.57 20.97
CA ALA A 12 -32.84 2.63 21.95
C ALA A 12 -31.35 2.48 21.63
N ILE A 13 -30.53 3.42 22.09
CA ILE A 13 -29.12 3.14 22.30
C ILE A 13 -29.12 2.02 23.33
N ALA A 14 -28.74 0.80 22.94
CA ALA A 14 -28.68 -0.34 23.84
C ALA A 14 -27.84 0.06 25.07
N THR A 15 -28.48 0.25 26.22
CA THR A 15 -27.82 0.66 27.46
C THR A 15 -27.01 -0.48 28.07
N HIS A 16 -27.34 -1.73 27.70
CA HIS A 16 -26.57 -2.91 28.03
C HIS A 16 -26.29 -3.76 26.79
N ILE A 17 -25.07 -4.35 26.74
CA ILE A 17 -24.61 -5.20 25.63
C ILE A 17 -25.48 -6.46 25.43
N THR A 18 -26.29 -6.80 26.43
CA THR A 18 -27.27 -7.90 26.41
C THR A 18 -28.53 -7.59 25.61
N ASP A 19 -28.78 -6.32 25.29
CA ASP A 19 -29.95 -5.86 24.53
C ASP A 19 -29.68 -5.86 23.02
N ILE A 20 -28.44 -6.14 22.61
CA ILE A 20 -28.04 -6.21 21.20
C ILE A 20 -28.53 -7.54 20.60
N PRO A 21 -29.24 -7.52 19.45
CA PRO A 21 -29.66 -8.73 18.76
C PRO A 21 -28.47 -9.65 18.41
N GLY A 22 -28.69 -10.97 18.44
CA GLY A 22 -27.66 -11.95 18.19
C GLY A 22 -27.04 -11.83 16.79
N GLU A 23 -27.82 -11.42 15.80
CA GLU A 23 -27.37 -11.18 14.43
C GLU A 23 -26.35 -10.03 14.36
N VAL A 24 -26.62 -8.94 15.09
CA VAL A 24 -25.72 -7.78 15.15
C VAL A 24 -24.44 -8.13 15.90
N LEU A 25 -24.55 -8.90 16.99
CA LEU A 25 -23.36 -9.45 17.67
C LEU A 25 -22.56 -10.36 16.75
N GLY A 26 -23.22 -11.17 15.92
CA GLY A 26 -22.58 -12.01 14.92
C GLY A 26 -21.74 -11.21 13.93
N GLU A 27 -22.29 -10.12 13.38
CA GLU A 27 -21.54 -9.21 12.50
C GLU A 27 -20.37 -8.53 13.22
N ILE A 28 -20.54 -8.10 14.47
CA ILE A 28 -19.43 -7.55 15.27
C ILE A 28 -18.33 -8.60 15.48
N PHE A 29 -18.70 -9.85 15.76
CA PHE A 29 -17.72 -10.92 15.94
C PHE A 29 -17.02 -11.28 14.63
N LYS A 30 -17.67 -11.10 13.47
CA LYS A 30 -17.02 -11.28 12.16
C LYS A 30 -15.86 -10.33 11.97
N GLU A 31 -15.97 -9.07 12.42
CA GLU A 31 -14.86 -8.11 12.36
C GLU A 31 -13.67 -8.56 13.22
N VAL A 32 -13.91 -9.21 14.35
CA VAL A 32 -12.85 -9.82 15.19
C VAL A 32 -12.25 -11.06 14.53
N ALA A 33 -13.08 -11.87 13.87
CA ALA A 33 -12.65 -13.08 13.18
C ALA A 33 -12.03 -12.82 11.79
N LEU A 34 -12.14 -11.59 11.27
CA LEU A 34 -11.64 -11.20 9.95
C LEU A 34 -10.12 -11.09 9.98
N VAL A 35 -9.44 -12.12 9.48
CA VAL A 35 -7.99 -12.08 9.27
C VAL A 35 -7.70 -11.90 7.78
N PRO A 36 -7.07 -10.78 7.36
CA PRO A 36 -6.74 -10.59 5.96
C PRO A 36 -5.71 -11.64 5.50
N PHE A 37 -6.09 -12.42 4.49
CA PHE A 37 -5.36 -13.61 4.03
C PHE A 37 -3.94 -13.34 3.47
N LEU A 38 -3.64 -12.10 3.06
CA LEU A 38 -2.38 -11.75 2.38
C LEU A 38 -1.37 -11.02 3.30
N GLN A 39 -1.50 -11.15 4.62
CA GLN A 39 -0.63 -10.46 5.57
C GLN A 39 0.62 -11.29 5.92
N PRO A 40 1.81 -10.67 6.00
CA PRO A 40 2.94 -11.28 6.70
C PRO A 40 2.53 -11.53 8.15
N HIS A 41 2.79 -12.73 8.67
CA HIS A 41 2.36 -13.21 10.00
C HIS A 41 0.89 -13.60 10.14
N PHE A 42 0.26 -14.08 9.05
CA PHE A 42 -1.11 -14.60 9.05
C PHE A 42 -1.39 -15.55 10.23
N HIS A 43 -0.46 -16.44 10.59
CA HIS A 43 -0.67 -17.36 11.70
C HIS A 43 -0.83 -16.66 13.05
N THR A 44 0.05 -15.70 13.36
CA THR A 44 -0.01 -14.93 14.61
C THR A 44 -1.30 -14.13 14.72
N LEU A 45 -1.78 -13.57 13.60
CA LEU A 45 -3.07 -12.88 13.54
C LEU A 45 -4.24 -13.85 13.81
N CYS A 46 -4.19 -15.05 13.23
CA CYS A 46 -5.21 -16.09 13.47
C CYS A 46 -5.22 -16.56 14.93
N GLU A 47 -4.06 -16.74 15.55
CA GLU A 47 -3.98 -17.11 16.97
C GLU A 47 -4.55 -16.03 17.89
N GLY A 48 -4.24 -14.76 17.60
CA GLY A 48 -4.82 -13.61 18.31
C GLY A 48 -6.33 -13.58 18.19
N ALA A 49 -6.85 -13.63 16.96
CA ALA A 49 -8.29 -13.62 16.69
C ALA A 49 -9.01 -14.83 17.32
N LEU A 50 -8.41 -16.02 17.30
CA LEU A 50 -8.96 -17.20 17.96
C LEU A 50 -9.06 -17.03 19.49
N ARG A 51 -8.02 -16.47 20.11
CA ARG A 51 -8.02 -16.18 21.55
C ARG A 51 -9.12 -15.18 21.90
N ASP A 52 -9.29 -14.16 21.06
CA ASP A 52 -10.31 -13.14 21.25
C ASP A 52 -11.71 -13.75 21.08
N MET A 53 -11.91 -14.65 20.12
CA MET A 53 -13.14 -15.43 19.96
C MET A 53 -13.46 -16.33 21.16
N PHE A 54 -12.45 -16.99 21.75
CA PHE A 54 -12.65 -17.71 23.01
C PHE A 54 -13.03 -16.76 24.14
N SER A 55 -12.42 -15.59 24.21
CA SER A 55 -12.71 -14.59 25.24
C SER A 55 -14.15 -14.07 25.11
N ILE A 56 -14.60 -13.79 23.88
CA ILE A 56 -15.99 -13.46 23.55
C ILE A 56 -16.94 -14.54 24.06
N SER A 57 -16.64 -15.82 23.82
CA SER A 57 -17.48 -16.94 24.27
C SER A 57 -17.60 -17.10 25.79
N GLN A 58 -16.77 -16.39 26.57
CA GLN A 58 -16.79 -16.39 28.03
C GLN A 58 -17.48 -15.17 28.65
N VAL A 59 -17.84 -14.15 27.87
CA VAL A 59 -18.45 -12.92 28.40
C VAL A 59 -19.80 -13.19 29.07
N ASN A 60 -20.73 -13.82 28.34
CA ASN A 60 -22.03 -14.24 28.85
C ASN A 60 -22.63 -15.34 27.96
N SER A 61 -23.81 -15.86 28.32
CA SER A 61 -24.50 -16.92 27.58
C SER A 61 -24.93 -16.50 26.17
N LEU A 62 -25.33 -15.25 25.96
CA LEU A 62 -25.71 -14.74 24.64
C LEU A 62 -24.51 -14.74 23.70
N PHE A 63 -23.38 -14.17 24.13
CA PHE A 63 -22.13 -14.13 23.37
C PHE A 63 -21.62 -15.54 23.07
N ARG A 64 -21.70 -16.44 24.05
CA ARG A 64 -21.37 -17.85 23.86
C ARG A 64 -22.25 -18.48 22.78
N ASN A 65 -23.56 -18.29 22.84
CA ASN A 65 -24.49 -18.88 21.88
C ASN A 65 -24.24 -18.37 20.47
N VAL A 66 -24.08 -17.05 20.28
CA VAL A 66 -23.79 -16.45 18.98
C VAL A 66 -22.44 -16.96 18.46
N SER A 67 -21.38 -16.87 19.27
CA SER A 67 -20.04 -17.30 18.85
C SER A 67 -19.97 -18.79 18.51
N VAL A 68 -20.67 -19.67 19.21
CA VAL A 68 -20.63 -21.13 18.95
C VAL A 68 -21.51 -21.53 17.77
N ASN A 69 -22.67 -20.89 17.58
CA ASN A 69 -23.66 -21.31 16.61
C ASN A 69 -23.47 -20.71 15.22
N GLU A 70 -22.57 -19.73 15.05
CA GLU A 70 -22.27 -19.09 13.76
C GLU A 70 -21.04 -19.72 13.09
N PRO A 71 -21.20 -20.60 12.08
CA PRO A 71 -20.06 -21.36 11.54
C PRO A 71 -19.03 -20.51 10.82
N GLN A 72 -19.46 -19.37 10.25
CA GLN A 72 -18.61 -18.43 9.51
C GLN A 72 -17.49 -17.86 10.38
N LEU A 73 -17.72 -17.72 11.70
CA LEU A 73 -16.71 -17.20 12.61
C LEU A 73 -15.52 -18.14 12.75
N TRP A 74 -15.70 -19.44 12.51
CA TRP A 74 -14.69 -20.46 12.75
C TRP A 74 -13.90 -20.87 11.51
N THR A 75 -14.19 -20.30 10.33
CA THR A 75 -13.58 -20.75 9.06
C THR A 75 -12.13 -20.30 8.87
N MET A 76 -11.64 -19.34 9.65
CA MET A 76 -10.27 -18.79 9.51
C MET A 76 -9.25 -19.41 10.47
N PHE A 77 -9.71 -20.10 11.51
CA PHE A 77 -8.83 -20.57 12.60
C PHE A 77 -8.19 -21.95 12.43
N PRO A 78 -8.72 -22.94 11.67
CA PRO A 78 -8.12 -24.27 11.63
C PRO A 78 -6.62 -24.23 11.37
N SER A 79 -5.86 -24.84 12.28
CA SER A 79 -4.41 -24.90 12.20
C SER A 79 -3.88 -26.28 12.57
N LEU A 80 -2.92 -26.78 11.79
CA LEU A 80 -2.24 -28.03 12.07
C LEU A 80 -1.34 -27.96 13.31
N ASN A 81 -1.03 -26.76 13.81
CA ASN A 81 -0.30 -26.55 15.06
C ASN A 81 -1.19 -26.69 16.30
N MET A 82 -2.51 -26.73 16.13
CA MET A 82 -3.44 -26.88 17.26
C MET A 82 -3.41 -28.29 17.85
N ARG A 83 -3.73 -28.37 19.14
CA ARG A 83 -4.02 -29.65 19.80
C ARG A 83 -5.21 -30.32 19.11
N HIS A 84 -5.13 -31.64 18.90
CA HIS A 84 -6.12 -32.43 18.16
C HIS A 84 -7.59 -32.15 18.55
N LEU A 85 -7.88 -32.10 19.85
CA LEU A 85 -9.25 -31.85 20.34
C LEU A 85 -9.75 -30.45 19.96
N LEU A 86 -8.88 -29.44 20.05
CA LEU A 86 -9.21 -28.06 19.68
C LEU A 86 -9.47 -27.97 18.18
N LEU A 87 -8.61 -28.57 17.38
CA LEU A 87 -8.77 -28.62 15.93
C LEU A 87 -10.10 -29.28 15.53
N THR A 88 -10.43 -30.41 16.14
CA THR A 88 -11.70 -31.13 15.89
C THR A 88 -12.90 -30.23 16.20
N ASN A 89 -12.90 -29.57 17.37
CA ASN A 89 -13.98 -28.67 17.76
C ASN A 89 -14.16 -27.48 16.79
N VAL A 90 -13.06 -26.90 16.29
CA VAL A 90 -13.12 -25.79 15.30
C VAL A 90 -13.64 -26.31 13.95
N LEU A 91 -13.23 -27.50 13.53
CA LEU A 91 -13.70 -28.12 12.28
C LEU A 91 -15.18 -28.48 12.31
N GLU A 92 -15.68 -28.91 13.47
CA GLU A 92 -17.11 -29.16 13.72
C GLU A 92 -17.90 -27.85 13.73
N ARG A 93 -17.42 -26.82 14.43
CA ARG A 93 -18.11 -25.51 14.50
C ARG A 93 -18.19 -24.81 13.15
N SER A 94 -17.22 -25.03 12.26
CA SER A 94 -17.24 -24.47 10.91
C SER A 94 -18.08 -25.27 9.91
N TYR A 95 -18.61 -26.45 10.29
CA TYR A 95 -19.35 -27.31 9.37
C TYR A 95 -20.70 -26.67 8.96
N PRO A 96 -21.10 -26.73 7.67
CA PRO A 96 -20.47 -27.42 6.53
C PRO A 96 -19.54 -26.54 5.68
N LEU A 97 -19.20 -25.32 6.12
CA LEU A 97 -18.53 -24.32 5.30
C LEU A 97 -17.09 -24.71 4.96
N SER A 98 -16.61 -24.19 3.83
CA SER A 98 -15.19 -24.23 3.49
C SER A 98 -14.36 -23.39 4.46
N PHE A 99 -13.10 -23.77 4.68
CA PHE A 99 -12.24 -23.10 5.64
C PHE A 99 -10.81 -22.90 5.13
N CYS A 100 -10.09 -22.04 5.85
CA CYS A 100 -8.66 -21.81 5.72
C CYS A 100 -7.89 -22.72 6.68
N LEU A 101 -6.95 -23.49 6.15
CA LEU A 101 -6.04 -24.31 6.93
C LEU A 101 -4.67 -23.63 7.02
N SER A 102 -4.18 -23.40 8.24
CA SER A 102 -2.84 -22.85 8.48
C SER A 102 -1.88 -23.87 9.07
N TYR A 103 -0.60 -23.72 8.77
CA TYR A 103 0.48 -24.50 9.37
C TYR A 103 1.75 -23.67 9.47
N VAL A 104 2.42 -23.73 10.61
CA VAL A 104 3.74 -23.18 10.86
C VAL A 104 4.65 -24.35 11.20
N GLU A 105 5.72 -24.52 10.44
CA GLU A 105 6.71 -25.52 10.80
C GLU A 105 7.45 -25.09 12.08
N THR A 106 7.59 -26.02 13.02
CA THR A 106 8.24 -25.81 14.30
C THR A 106 9.50 -26.66 14.39
N ASP A 107 10.60 -26.06 14.85
CA ASP A 107 11.87 -26.75 15.06
C ASP A 107 11.70 -27.91 16.07
N GLY A 108 11.69 -29.15 15.58
CA GLY A 108 12.14 -30.30 16.37
C GLY A 108 11.10 -31.22 17.03
N ALA A 109 9.79 -31.02 16.99
CA ALA A 109 8.87 -32.03 17.57
C ALA A 109 7.43 -31.89 17.09
N GLY A 110 6.94 -32.85 16.29
CA GLY A 110 5.49 -33.01 16.17
C GLY A 110 5.01 -34.00 15.11
N LEU A 111 5.59 -33.98 13.91
CA LEU A 111 5.03 -34.69 12.76
C LEU A 111 6.13 -35.44 11.98
N SER A 112 6.93 -36.23 12.69
CA SER A 112 7.92 -37.15 12.11
C SER A 112 7.30 -38.26 11.25
N SER A 113 5.96 -38.41 11.25
CA SER A 113 5.27 -39.45 10.46
C SER A 113 4.95 -39.07 9.02
N GLY A 114 5.06 -37.80 8.61
CA GLY A 114 4.63 -37.40 7.26
C GLY A 114 3.11 -37.49 7.04
N VAL A 115 2.30 -37.86 8.05
CA VAL A 115 0.86 -38.12 7.90
C VAL A 115 0.03 -36.94 8.41
N LEU A 116 -0.92 -36.49 7.59
CA LEU A 116 -1.88 -35.44 7.97
C LEU A 116 -2.84 -35.95 9.08
N PRO A 117 -3.22 -35.14 10.08
CA PRO A 117 -4.17 -35.57 11.11
C PRO A 117 -5.47 -36.10 10.51
N ALA A 118 -5.99 -37.20 11.06
CA ALA A 118 -7.21 -37.86 10.57
C ALA A 118 -8.43 -36.91 10.52
N ALA A 119 -8.52 -35.98 11.47
CA ALA A 119 -9.56 -34.95 11.52
C ALA A 119 -9.55 -34.03 10.27
N ILE A 120 -8.40 -33.78 9.66
CA ILE A 120 -8.32 -32.99 8.43
C ILE A 120 -8.66 -33.84 7.21
N LEU A 121 -8.24 -35.11 7.20
CA LEU A 121 -8.55 -36.03 6.09
C LEU A 121 -10.07 -36.16 5.89
N SER A 122 -10.87 -36.19 6.96
CA SER A 122 -12.35 -36.21 6.88
C SER A 122 -12.96 -34.89 6.38
N HIS A 123 -12.20 -33.80 6.33
CA HIS A 123 -12.66 -32.48 5.93
C HIS A 123 -11.88 -31.89 4.76
N ILE A 124 -11.06 -32.69 4.07
CA ILE A 124 -10.12 -32.20 3.07
C ILE A 124 -10.79 -31.45 1.91
N ALA A 125 -11.95 -31.93 1.46
CA ALA A 125 -12.73 -31.30 0.39
C ALA A 125 -13.29 -29.91 0.76
N ARG A 126 -13.30 -29.56 2.04
CA ARG A 126 -13.72 -28.23 2.54
C ARG A 126 -12.54 -27.25 2.62
N VAL A 127 -11.29 -27.71 2.48
CA VAL A 127 -10.12 -26.83 2.52
C VAL A 127 -10.06 -26.05 1.21
N LYS A 128 -10.42 -24.76 1.27
CA LYS A 128 -10.38 -23.85 0.11
C LYS A 128 -9.08 -23.05 0.06
N THR A 129 -8.49 -22.85 1.22
CA THR A 129 -7.37 -21.95 1.44
C THR A 129 -6.31 -22.63 2.29
N LEU A 130 -5.04 -22.55 1.87
CA LEU A 130 -3.90 -23.10 2.58
C LEU A 130 -2.86 -22.02 2.86
N CYS A 131 -2.45 -21.90 4.13
CA CYS A 131 -1.35 -21.04 4.56
C CYS A 131 -0.25 -21.89 5.19
N VAL A 132 0.97 -21.80 4.68
CA VAL A 132 2.14 -22.49 5.23
C VAL A 132 3.22 -21.47 5.55
N GLU A 133 3.73 -21.49 6.77
CA GLU A 133 4.90 -20.70 7.16
C GLU A 133 6.05 -21.64 7.55
N ILE A 134 7.22 -21.37 7.01
CA ILE A 134 8.44 -22.15 7.21
C ILE A 134 9.41 -21.29 8.05
N PRO A 135 9.89 -21.77 9.21
CA PRO A 135 10.69 -21.00 10.14
C PRO A 135 12.09 -20.73 9.61
N GLU A 136 12.84 -19.91 10.35
CA GLU A 136 14.12 -19.39 9.87
C GLU A 136 15.24 -20.44 9.75
N ASN A 137 15.15 -21.49 10.57
CA ASN A 137 16.21 -22.46 10.80
C ASN A 137 16.16 -23.67 9.86
N ALA A 138 15.22 -23.70 8.91
CA ALA A 138 14.95 -24.86 8.07
C ALA A 138 15.56 -24.71 6.65
N ASP A 139 16.82 -25.13 6.45
CA ASP A 139 17.51 -25.00 5.15
C ASP A 139 16.79 -25.66 3.95
N VAL A 140 15.88 -26.61 4.22
CA VAL A 140 15.07 -27.31 3.22
C VAL A 140 13.65 -27.48 3.76
N ALA A 141 12.63 -27.31 2.91
CA ALA A 141 11.25 -27.63 3.28
C ALA A 141 11.13 -29.10 3.73
N SER A 142 10.57 -29.33 4.92
CA SER A 142 10.45 -30.69 5.44
C SER A 142 9.58 -31.59 4.57
N VAL A 143 9.78 -32.90 4.73
CA VAL A 143 8.93 -33.95 4.15
C VAL A 143 7.45 -33.71 4.48
N TYR A 144 7.16 -33.15 5.66
CA TYR A 144 5.79 -32.88 6.09
C TYR A 144 5.15 -31.74 5.28
N ILE A 145 5.85 -30.61 5.10
CA ILE A 145 5.37 -29.50 4.24
C ILE A 145 5.13 -30.00 2.82
N LYS A 146 6.09 -30.76 2.28
CA LYS A 146 5.96 -31.35 0.93
C LYS A 146 4.70 -32.21 0.83
N THR A 147 4.42 -33.01 1.85
CA THR A 147 3.23 -33.88 1.89
C THR A 147 1.92 -33.10 1.98
N ILE A 148 1.86 -32.06 2.83
CA ILE A 148 0.71 -31.16 2.93
C ILE A 148 0.42 -30.53 1.58
N LEU A 149 1.44 -29.92 0.97
CA LEU A 149 1.30 -29.22 -0.30
C LEU A 149 0.90 -30.21 -1.41
N ALA A 150 1.52 -31.38 -1.48
CA ALA A 150 1.18 -32.42 -2.45
C ALA A 150 -0.30 -32.85 -2.39
N LEU A 151 -0.81 -33.00 -1.17
CA LEU A 151 -2.16 -33.50 -0.93
C LEU A 151 -3.24 -32.42 -1.10
N LEU A 152 -2.95 -31.18 -0.70
CA LEU A 152 -3.93 -30.09 -0.65
C LEU A 152 -3.90 -29.17 -1.87
N LEU A 153 -2.73 -28.94 -2.49
CA LEU A 153 -2.63 -28.05 -3.67
C LEU A 153 -3.63 -28.38 -4.79
N PRO A 154 -3.93 -29.67 -5.10
CA PRO A 154 -4.92 -30.00 -6.12
C PRO A 154 -6.34 -29.54 -5.82
N GLN A 155 -6.71 -29.36 -4.54
CA GLN A 155 -8.08 -29.10 -4.10
C GLN A 155 -8.33 -27.63 -3.73
N VAL A 156 -7.28 -26.91 -3.34
CA VAL A 156 -7.39 -25.52 -2.85
C VAL A 156 -7.52 -24.51 -4.00
N GLN A 157 -8.20 -23.41 -3.71
CA GLN A 157 -8.29 -22.24 -4.60
C GLN A 157 -7.23 -21.20 -4.27
N HIS A 158 -6.79 -21.16 -3.01
CA HIS A 158 -5.86 -20.16 -2.52
C HIS A 158 -4.71 -20.83 -1.74
N CYS A 159 -3.47 -20.48 -2.07
CA CYS A 159 -2.30 -21.00 -1.39
C CYS A 159 -1.29 -19.87 -1.12
N VAL A 160 -0.84 -19.77 0.12
CA VAL A 160 0.23 -18.87 0.57
C VAL A 160 1.30 -19.72 1.24
N VAL A 161 2.54 -19.60 0.78
CA VAL A 161 3.71 -20.23 1.41
C VAL A 161 4.75 -19.15 1.68
N THR A 162 5.10 -18.98 2.95
CA THR A 162 6.04 -17.97 3.41
C THR A 162 7.24 -18.65 4.05
N TYR A 163 8.41 -18.49 3.45
CA TYR A 163 9.67 -18.92 4.05
C TYR A 163 10.31 -17.75 4.81
N ARG A 164 10.49 -17.93 6.13
CA ARG A 164 11.02 -16.87 7.01
C ARG A 164 12.54 -16.86 7.08
N GLY A 165 13.22 -17.95 6.70
CA GLY A 165 14.69 -18.11 6.82
C GLY A 165 15.57 -17.11 6.12
N GLY A 166 16.81 -17.03 6.63
CA GLY A 166 17.86 -16.17 6.08
C GLY A 166 18.24 -16.54 4.64
N HIS A 167 18.12 -17.82 4.27
CA HIS A 167 18.27 -18.26 2.89
C HIS A 167 17.06 -17.89 2.04
N ARG A 168 17.24 -16.98 1.08
CA ARG A 168 16.19 -16.58 0.13
C ARG A 168 16.13 -17.56 -1.05
N ASN A 169 14.93 -17.79 -1.60
CA ASN A 169 14.64 -18.74 -2.68
C ASN A 169 14.85 -20.22 -2.29
N VAL A 170 14.18 -20.70 -1.25
CA VAL A 170 14.17 -22.15 -0.98
C VAL A 170 13.25 -22.87 -1.97
N CYS A 171 13.79 -23.91 -2.61
CA CYS A 171 13.01 -24.79 -3.48
C CYS A 171 12.08 -25.66 -2.62
N LEU A 172 10.77 -25.50 -2.77
CA LEU A 172 9.80 -26.36 -2.06
C LEU A 172 9.73 -27.76 -2.67
N PHE A 173 9.95 -27.84 -3.99
CA PHE A 173 9.78 -29.06 -4.77
C PHE A 173 10.86 -29.22 -5.82
N SER A 174 11.59 -30.34 -5.74
CA SER A 174 12.58 -30.71 -6.75
C SER A 174 11.90 -31.29 -7.99
N SER A 175 12.52 -31.12 -9.16
CA SER A 175 12.01 -31.67 -10.42
C SER A 175 11.76 -33.17 -10.31
N GLY A 176 10.52 -33.59 -10.56
CA GLY A 176 10.12 -35.01 -10.57
C GLY A 176 9.39 -35.50 -9.31
N GLU A 177 9.41 -34.78 -8.18
CA GLU A 177 8.73 -35.20 -6.94
C GLU A 177 7.20 -35.28 -7.09
N PHE A 178 6.64 -34.57 -8.09
CA PHE A 178 5.19 -34.48 -8.34
C PHE A 178 4.82 -34.61 -9.81
N ALA A 179 5.35 -35.65 -10.47
CA ALA A 179 5.13 -35.86 -11.90
C ALA A 179 3.64 -35.84 -12.32
N ASP A 180 2.73 -36.26 -11.44
CA ASP A 180 1.30 -36.47 -11.77
C ASP A 180 0.33 -35.50 -11.07
N LEU A 181 0.83 -34.53 -10.29
CA LEU A 181 -0.05 -33.56 -9.64
C LEU A 181 -0.45 -32.43 -10.60
N THR A 182 -1.69 -31.99 -10.48
CA THR A 182 -2.23 -30.80 -11.13
C THR A 182 -3.01 -29.99 -10.10
N ALA A 183 -2.89 -28.66 -10.17
CA ALA A 183 -3.58 -27.72 -9.29
C ALA A 183 -4.61 -26.94 -10.12
N ASP A 184 -5.60 -27.67 -10.65
CA ASP A 184 -6.58 -27.16 -11.62
C ASP A 184 -7.51 -26.08 -11.02
N HIS A 185 -7.74 -26.12 -9.72
CA HIS A 185 -8.62 -25.18 -9.01
C HIS A 185 -7.89 -23.96 -8.43
N LEU A 186 -6.55 -23.94 -8.48
CA LEU A 186 -5.77 -22.90 -7.85
C LEU A 186 -5.91 -21.58 -8.62
N GLN A 187 -6.46 -20.58 -7.94
CA GLN A 187 -6.69 -19.22 -8.47
C GLN A 187 -5.62 -18.24 -7.99
N THR A 188 -5.18 -18.39 -6.73
CA THR A 188 -4.19 -17.49 -6.14
C THR A 188 -3.03 -18.27 -5.54
N LEU A 189 -1.80 -17.95 -5.93
CA LEU A 189 -0.58 -18.54 -5.40
C LEU A 189 0.39 -17.47 -4.94
N HIS A 190 0.73 -17.44 -3.66
CA HIS A 190 1.70 -16.52 -3.10
C HIS A 190 2.86 -17.28 -2.49
N LEU A 191 4.04 -17.11 -3.07
CA LEU A 191 5.30 -17.67 -2.60
C LEU A 191 6.22 -16.53 -2.15
N THR A 192 6.60 -16.51 -0.88
CA THR A 192 7.54 -15.54 -0.30
C THR A 192 8.82 -16.26 0.09
N ASN A 193 9.97 -15.79 -0.42
CA ASN A 193 11.31 -16.39 -0.21
C ASN A 193 11.43 -17.88 -0.56
N CYS A 194 10.45 -18.43 -1.27
CA CYS A 194 10.43 -19.83 -1.69
C CYS A 194 9.88 -19.93 -3.11
N TYR A 195 10.03 -21.12 -3.69
CA TYR A 195 9.78 -21.29 -5.10
C TYR A 195 9.39 -22.74 -5.43
N ILE A 196 8.55 -22.92 -6.44
CA ILE A 196 8.13 -24.24 -6.92
C ILE A 196 8.70 -24.47 -8.32
N THR A 197 9.43 -25.57 -8.52
CA THR A 197 9.71 -26.07 -9.87
C THR A 197 8.48 -26.80 -10.36
N HIS A 198 8.03 -26.53 -11.59
CA HIS A 198 6.77 -27.07 -12.09
C HIS A 198 6.87 -27.45 -13.56
N ARG A 199 5.89 -28.25 -14.00
CA ARG A 199 5.70 -28.64 -15.41
C ARG A 199 4.74 -27.66 -16.10
N PRO A 200 4.81 -27.52 -17.43
CA PRO A 200 3.77 -26.81 -18.19
C PRO A 200 2.36 -27.30 -17.81
N ASN A 201 1.40 -26.39 -17.75
CA ASN A 201 -0.02 -26.64 -17.42
C ASN A 201 -0.34 -27.16 -16.01
N PHE A 202 0.57 -27.04 -15.04
CA PHE A 202 0.30 -27.36 -13.64
C PHE A 202 -0.82 -26.51 -13.02
N PHE A 203 -0.96 -25.24 -13.43
CA PHE A 203 -2.01 -24.32 -12.97
C PHE A 203 -2.91 -23.91 -14.13
N LYS A 204 -4.18 -24.32 -14.12
CA LYS A 204 -5.13 -24.00 -15.20
C LYS A 204 -5.94 -22.74 -14.96
N GLN A 205 -6.17 -22.36 -13.70
CA GLN A 205 -7.05 -21.25 -13.31
C GLN A 205 -6.33 -20.10 -12.59
N LEU A 206 -4.99 -20.09 -12.63
CA LEU A 206 -4.19 -19.12 -11.88
C LEU A 206 -4.42 -17.70 -12.41
N SER A 207 -5.05 -16.87 -11.59
CA SER A 207 -5.36 -15.48 -11.89
C SER A 207 -4.51 -14.49 -11.09
N SER A 208 -3.98 -14.91 -9.94
CA SER A 208 -3.09 -14.09 -9.10
C SER A 208 -1.86 -14.88 -8.69
N ALA A 209 -0.68 -14.33 -8.91
CA ALA A 209 0.55 -14.97 -8.50
C ALA A 209 1.51 -13.96 -7.85
N ALA A 210 2.19 -14.39 -6.80
CA ALA A 210 3.24 -13.64 -6.15
C ALA A 210 4.48 -14.53 -6.04
N LEU A 211 5.55 -14.17 -6.76
CA LEU A 211 6.68 -15.07 -7.03
C LEU A 211 8.00 -14.32 -7.21
N SER A 212 9.10 -15.08 -7.17
CA SER A 212 10.44 -14.56 -7.43
C SER A 212 10.66 -14.33 -8.93
N LEU A 213 11.26 -13.20 -9.33
CA LEU A 213 11.44 -12.81 -10.74
C LEU A 213 12.07 -13.91 -11.62
N GLY A 214 13.05 -14.65 -11.09
CA GLY A 214 13.73 -15.74 -11.81
C GLY A 214 12.81 -16.89 -12.22
N GLN A 215 11.66 -17.04 -11.57
CA GLN A 215 10.67 -18.06 -11.93
C GLN A 215 9.74 -17.65 -13.06
N CYS A 216 9.63 -16.35 -13.34
CA CYS A 216 8.62 -15.82 -14.24
C CYS A 216 8.72 -16.43 -15.65
N GLN A 217 9.95 -16.65 -16.15
CA GLN A 217 10.18 -17.29 -17.44
C GLN A 217 9.80 -18.78 -17.44
N LEU A 218 10.08 -19.49 -16.34
CA LEU A 218 9.72 -20.90 -16.21
C LEU A 218 8.20 -21.10 -16.17
N TRP A 219 7.48 -20.12 -15.62
CA TRP A 219 6.03 -20.13 -15.44
C TRP A 219 5.25 -19.52 -16.61
N ALA A 220 5.95 -19.07 -17.66
CA ALA A 220 5.34 -18.45 -18.83
C ALA A 220 4.09 -19.19 -19.37
N PRO A 221 4.07 -20.54 -19.49
CA PRO A 221 2.88 -21.26 -19.97
C PRO A 221 1.67 -21.20 -19.02
N GLN A 222 1.88 -20.92 -17.73
CA GLN A 222 0.82 -20.88 -16.70
C GLN A 222 0.09 -19.53 -16.67
N PHE A 223 0.66 -18.51 -17.30
CA PHE A 223 0.21 -17.12 -17.12
C PHE A 223 -0.86 -16.68 -18.12
N THR A 224 -1.54 -17.64 -18.75
CA THR A 224 -2.60 -17.39 -19.72
C THR A 224 -3.77 -16.61 -19.13
N LEU A 225 -4.07 -16.78 -17.84
CA LEU A 225 -5.18 -16.15 -17.12
C LEU A 225 -4.76 -15.15 -16.04
N ILE A 226 -3.46 -14.82 -15.94
CA ILE A 226 -2.98 -13.93 -14.88
C ILE A 226 -3.52 -12.51 -15.05
N ARG A 227 -4.09 -12.01 -13.96
CA ARG A 227 -4.59 -10.64 -13.77
C ARG A 227 -3.79 -9.86 -12.75
N HIS A 228 -3.30 -10.51 -11.70
CA HIS A 228 -2.47 -9.89 -10.67
C HIS A 228 -1.13 -10.61 -10.56
N LEU A 229 -0.04 -9.87 -10.72
CA LEU A 229 1.31 -10.41 -10.61
C LEU A 229 2.10 -9.58 -9.62
N VAL A 230 2.61 -10.22 -8.57
CA VAL A 230 3.56 -9.61 -7.65
C VAL A 230 4.92 -10.26 -7.81
N LEU A 231 5.95 -9.45 -8.00
CA LEU A 231 7.31 -9.86 -8.20
C LEU A 231 8.15 -9.36 -7.04
N TRP A 232 8.72 -10.29 -6.31
CA TRP A 232 9.71 -10.00 -5.27
C TRP A 232 11.06 -10.43 -5.78
N THR A 233 12.12 -9.69 -5.49
CA THR A 233 13.47 -10.20 -5.73
C THR A 233 14.01 -10.87 -4.49
N CYS A 234 14.04 -12.19 -4.53
CA CYS A 234 14.75 -13.01 -3.56
C CYS A 234 16.17 -13.36 -4.05
N ILE A 235 16.56 -12.96 -5.27
CA ILE A 235 17.78 -13.45 -5.95
C ILE A 235 19.02 -12.70 -5.47
N THR A 236 19.85 -13.40 -4.72
CA THR A 236 21.30 -13.20 -4.66
C THR A 236 21.93 -14.03 -5.78
N GLY A 237 22.22 -13.41 -6.93
CA GLY A 237 23.04 -14.06 -7.96
C GLY A 237 22.81 -13.56 -9.39
N PRO A 238 23.84 -13.62 -10.26
CA PRO A 238 23.88 -12.97 -11.57
C PRO A 238 23.12 -13.72 -12.69
N HIS A 239 22.24 -14.67 -12.35
CA HIS A 239 21.64 -15.60 -13.32
C HIS A 239 20.49 -15.06 -14.17
N LEU A 240 20.12 -13.79 -14.02
CA LEU A 240 19.14 -13.13 -14.90
C LEU A 240 19.78 -12.46 -16.13
N ALA A 241 21.11 -12.41 -16.21
CA ALA A 241 21.83 -11.61 -17.20
C ALA A 241 22.06 -12.28 -18.57
N SER A 242 21.73 -13.57 -18.80
CA SER A 242 22.31 -14.28 -19.95
C SER A 242 21.40 -15.14 -20.83
N SER A 243 20.06 -15.12 -20.70
CA SER A 243 19.21 -15.81 -21.68
C SER A 243 18.49 -14.81 -22.58
N ASN A 244 18.74 -14.84 -23.89
CA ASN A 244 17.98 -14.14 -24.92
C ASN A 244 16.57 -14.76 -25.09
N SER A 245 15.81 -14.90 -24.00
CA SER A 245 14.41 -15.33 -24.07
C SER A 245 13.50 -14.19 -24.48
N ASP A 246 12.56 -14.50 -25.37
CA ASP A 246 11.51 -13.58 -25.82
C ASP A 246 10.73 -13.00 -24.63
N PRO A 247 10.30 -11.73 -24.70
CA PRO A 247 9.49 -11.12 -23.64
C PRO A 247 8.20 -11.90 -23.41
N LEU A 248 7.89 -12.16 -22.14
CA LEU A 248 6.68 -12.82 -21.69
C LEU A 248 5.48 -11.88 -21.85
N SER A 249 4.50 -12.29 -22.66
CA SER A 249 3.25 -11.55 -22.85
C SER A 249 2.21 -11.93 -21.80
N LEU A 250 1.67 -10.93 -21.12
CA LEU A 250 0.65 -11.04 -20.07
C LEU A 250 -0.60 -10.22 -20.44
N PRO A 251 -1.37 -10.61 -21.46
CA PRO A 251 -2.41 -9.77 -22.07
C PRO A 251 -3.60 -9.46 -21.14
N LEU A 252 -3.80 -10.24 -20.08
CA LEU A 252 -4.90 -10.06 -19.12
C LEU A 252 -4.47 -9.35 -17.84
N LEU A 253 -3.21 -8.89 -17.75
CA LEU A 253 -2.70 -8.29 -16.52
C LEU A 253 -3.42 -6.97 -16.20
N GLU A 254 -4.01 -6.92 -15.01
CA GLU A 254 -4.69 -5.77 -14.42
C GLU A 254 -3.77 -5.06 -13.42
N THR A 255 -2.94 -5.81 -12.69
CA THR A 255 -2.01 -5.27 -11.68
C THR A 255 -0.65 -5.93 -11.73
N LEU A 256 0.39 -5.11 -11.80
CA LEU A 256 1.79 -5.50 -11.62
C LEU A 256 2.34 -4.83 -10.36
N SER A 257 2.80 -5.62 -9.40
CA SER A 257 3.50 -5.12 -8.22
C SER A 257 4.94 -5.64 -8.24
N LEU A 258 5.92 -4.75 -8.01
CA LEU A 258 7.34 -5.07 -7.97
C LEU A 258 7.93 -4.57 -6.65
N VAL A 259 8.62 -5.44 -5.92
CA VAL A 259 9.43 -5.06 -4.76
C VAL A 259 10.84 -5.58 -4.96
N ALA A 260 11.78 -4.69 -5.29
CA ALA A 260 13.10 -5.08 -5.76
C ALA A 260 14.16 -3.98 -5.61
N PRO A 261 15.47 -4.30 -5.66
CA PRO A 261 16.50 -3.31 -6.00
C PRO A 261 16.24 -2.70 -7.38
N TYR A 262 16.69 -1.46 -7.58
CA TYR A 262 16.41 -0.68 -8.78
C TYR A 262 16.86 -1.32 -10.12
N PRO A 263 17.97 -2.07 -10.23
CA PRO A 263 18.39 -2.66 -11.51
C PRO A 263 17.36 -3.64 -12.09
N TYR A 264 16.53 -4.23 -11.22
CA TYR A 264 15.49 -5.17 -11.65
C TYR A 264 14.28 -4.48 -12.31
N GLY A 265 14.09 -3.17 -12.12
CA GLY A 265 13.00 -2.44 -12.79
C GLY A 265 13.14 -2.47 -14.31
N MET A 266 14.34 -2.19 -14.84
CA MET A 266 14.62 -2.29 -16.27
C MET A 266 14.47 -3.71 -16.79
N LEU A 267 15.01 -4.69 -16.04
CA LEU A 267 14.88 -6.09 -16.42
C LEU A 267 13.41 -6.53 -16.51
N VAL A 268 12.56 -6.10 -15.58
CA VAL A 268 11.13 -6.40 -15.62
C VAL A 268 10.47 -5.74 -16.83
N ALA A 269 10.78 -4.48 -17.12
CA ALA A 269 10.26 -3.77 -18.29
C ALA A 269 10.66 -4.45 -19.62
N ASP A 270 11.89 -4.96 -19.72
CA ASP A 270 12.39 -5.64 -20.93
C ASP A 270 11.77 -7.03 -21.10
N ARG A 271 11.48 -7.72 -20.00
CA ARG A 271 11.04 -9.12 -20.02
C ARG A 271 9.53 -9.30 -19.99
N LEU A 272 8.76 -8.33 -19.53
CA LEU A 272 7.31 -8.43 -19.41
C LEU A 272 6.62 -7.47 -20.36
N ARG A 273 5.67 -7.99 -21.14
CA ARG A 273 4.76 -7.20 -21.95
C ARG A 273 3.37 -7.27 -21.34
N TYR A 274 2.89 -6.15 -20.82
CA TYR A 274 1.56 -6.03 -20.21
C TYR A 274 0.74 -4.91 -20.87
N PRO A 275 -0.60 -4.94 -20.75
CA PRO A 275 -1.47 -3.93 -21.32
C PRO A 275 -1.25 -2.55 -20.72
N THR A 276 -1.47 -1.49 -21.51
CA THR A 276 -1.43 -0.09 -21.06
C THR A 276 -2.48 0.25 -19.99
N ARG A 277 -3.52 -0.58 -19.82
CA ARG A 277 -4.49 -0.44 -18.73
C ARG A 277 -4.02 -1.04 -17.39
N CYS A 278 -2.90 -1.76 -17.38
CA CYS A 278 -2.36 -2.38 -16.17
C CYS A 278 -1.90 -1.30 -15.18
N SER A 279 -2.31 -1.42 -13.92
CA SER A 279 -1.82 -0.59 -12.82
C SER A 279 -0.50 -1.14 -12.30
N VAL A 280 0.47 -0.26 -12.04
CA VAL A 280 1.84 -0.62 -11.70
C VAL A 280 2.18 -0.09 -10.31
N PHE A 281 2.70 -0.95 -9.44
CA PHE A 281 3.12 -0.61 -8.08
C PHE A 281 4.57 -1.06 -7.89
N ALA A 282 5.53 -0.17 -8.04
CA ALA A 282 6.95 -0.48 -7.93
C ALA A 282 7.53 0.12 -6.65
N LYS A 283 8.14 -0.71 -5.80
CA LYS A 283 8.91 -0.30 -4.64
C LYS A 283 10.37 -0.71 -4.82
N PHE A 284 11.22 0.30 -4.97
CA PHE A 284 12.66 0.15 -5.06
C PHE A 284 13.29 0.24 -3.68
N VAL A 285 14.03 -0.79 -3.28
CA VAL A 285 14.65 -0.87 -1.94
C VAL A 285 16.16 -0.64 -2.07
N PHE A 286 16.67 0.33 -1.31
CA PHE A 286 18.09 0.67 -1.25
C PHE A 286 18.70 0.16 0.06
N GLY A 287 19.82 -0.56 -0.04
CA GLY A 287 20.48 -1.18 1.12
C GLY A 287 19.82 -2.49 1.56
N ASN A 288 20.36 -3.60 1.07
CA ASN A 288 20.08 -4.93 1.60
C ASN A 288 21.32 -5.44 2.33
N ALA A 289 21.17 -6.32 3.32
CA ALA A 289 22.29 -6.85 4.12
C ALA A 289 23.42 -7.49 3.27
N ASP A 290 23.09 -7.94 2.05
CA ASP A 290 24.03 -8.56 1.11
C ASP A 290 24.66 -7.57 0.11
N TRP A 291 24.20 -6.31 0.08
CA TRP A 291 24.67 -5.26 -0.83
C TRP A 291 25.48 -4.25 0.00
N SER A 292 26.77 -4.53 0.19
CA SER A 292 27.70 -3.63 0.88
C SER A 292 28.20 -2.48 0.01
N GLU A 293 27.64 -2.30 -1.18
CA GLU A 293 28.06 -1.24 -2.11
C GLU A 293 27.47 0.10 -1.69
N GLU A 294 28.35 1.09 -1.57
CA GLU A 294 27.95 2.48 -1.34
C GLU A 294 27.27 3.02 -2.61
N LEU A 295 26.13 3.67 -2.44
CA LEU A 295 25.33 4.23 -3.53
C LEU A 295 25.86 5.62 -3.92
N GLY A 296 26.07 5.84 -5.22
CA GLY A 296 26.46 7.13 -5.78
C GLY A 296 25.31 7.86 -6.50
N GLY A 297 25.62 9.02 -7.08
CA GLY A 297 24.64 9.79 -7.86
C GLY A 297 24.14 9.08 -9.13
N HIS A 298 24.97 8.23 -9.74
CA HIS A 298 24.59 7.40 -10.88
C HIS A 298 23.50 6.37 -10.53
N ASP A 299 23.47 5.86 -9.30
CA ASP A 299 22.44 4.92 -8.82
C ASP A 299 21.08 5.61 -8.69
N ALA A 300 21.05 6.87 -8.21
CA ALA A 300 19.83 7.67 -8.16
C ALA A 300 19.25 7.90 -9.57
N MET A 301 20.12 8.25 -10.52
CA MET A 301 19.72 8.42 -11.92
C MET A 301 19.17 7.11 -12.50
N SER A 302 19.90 6.01 -12.31
CA SER A 302 19.54 4.68 -12.81
C SER A 302 18.23 4.17 -12.22
N ALA A 303 17.99 4.43 -10.93
CA ALA A 303 16.74 4.06 -10.27
C ALA A 303 15.53 4.82 -10.82
N SER A 304 15.71 6.12 -11.10
CA SER A 304 14.67 6.95 -11.71
C SER A 304 14.30 6.47 -13.12
N ILE A 305 15.32 6.12 -13.91
CA ILE A 305 15.14 5.54 -15.26
C ILE A 305 14.44 4.17 -15.15
N ALA A 306 14.90 3.29 -14.25
CA ALA A 306 14.30 1.97 -14.05
C ALA A 306 12.83 2.05 -13.60
N ALA A 307 12.45 3.09 -12.86
CA ALA A 307 11.07 3.34 -12.47
C ALA A 307 10.21 3.78 -13.65
N SER A 308 10.73 4.66 -14.51
CA SER A 308 9.98 5.21 -15.65
C SER A 308 9.79 4.18 -16.78
N THR A 309 10.71 3.22 -16.94
CA THR A 309 10.57 2.15 -17.95
C THR A 309 9.43 1.18 -17.67
N LEU A 310 8.94 1.11 -16.42
CA LEU A 310 7.76 0.32 -16.06
C LEU A 310 6.44 0.98 -16.49
N LEU A 311 6.46 2.26 -16.87
CA LEU A 311 5.29 2.98 -17.36
C LEU A 311 5.17 2.81 -18.87
N SER A 312 3.95 2.60 -19.38
CA SER A 312 3.76 2.45 -20.83
C SER A 312 3.78 3.81 -21.52
N SER A 313 4.42 3.87 -22.69
CA SER A 313 4.54 5.11 -23.47
C SER A 313 3.18 5.68 -23.91
N GLY A 314 3.09 7.01 -23.96
CA GLY A 314 1.88 7.73 -24.37
C GLY A 314 0.76 7.78 -23.33
N GLU A 315 0.98 7.24 -22.13
CA GLU A 315 0.00 7.31 -21.05
C GLU A 315 -0.17 8.73 -20.51
N LYS A 316 -1.42 9.06 -20.21
CA LYS A 316 -1.78 10.35 -19.61
C LYS A 316 -2.41 10.12 -18.25
N PHE A 317 -1.93 10.88 -17.28
CA PHE A 317 -2.45 10.95 -15.92
C PHE A 317 -3.00 12.35 -15.67
N GLU A 318 -3.93 12.45 -14.73
CA GLU A 318 -4.60 13.70 -14.38
C GLU A 318 -4.35 14.09 -12.92
N HIS A 319 -4.00 13.11 -12.09
CA HIS A 319 -3.75 13.28 -10.66
C HIS A 319 -2.35 12.79 -10.35
N CYS A 320 -1.58 13.57 -9.61
CA CYS A 320 -0.27 13.20 -9.11
C CYS A 320 -0.23 13.41 -7.60
N GLN A 321 0.22 12.43 -6.84
CA GLN A 321 0.50 12.56 -5.41
C GLN A 321 2.00 12.37 -5.19
N LEU A 322 2.62 13.34 -4.56
CA LEU A 322 4.01 13.32 -4.13
C LEU A 322 4.06 13.13 -2.62
N GLN A 323 4.77 12.10 -2.18
CA GLN A 323 5.07 11.89 -0.77
C GLN A 323 6.56 12.12 -0.56
N PHE A 324 6.84 13.11 0.28
CA PHE A 324 8.16 13.41 0.77
C PHE A 324 8.26 12.91 2.21
N ASP A 325 9.04 11.85 2.38
CA ASP A 325 9.33 11.20 3.66
C ASP A 325 10.85 10.97 3.71
N GLU A 326 11.46 11.15 4.88
CA GLU A 326 12.90 10.95 5.08
C GLU A 326 13.38 9.55 4.66
N CYS A 327 12.50 8.55 4.76
CA CYS A 327 12.81 7.15 4.50
C CYS A 327 12.20 6.63 3.19
N VAL A 328 11.06 7.17 2.74
CA VAL A 328 10.31 6.63 1.59
C VAL A 328 9.77 7.73 0.68
N LEU A 329 10.42 7.91 -0.46
CA LEU A 329 9.95 8.84 -1.48
C LEU A 329 8.90 8.14 -2.36
N ALA A 330 7.78 8.78 -2.65
CA ALA A 330 6.77 8.20 -3.52
C ALA A 330 6.17 9.19 -4.53
N VAL A 331 5.97 8.69 -5.75
CA VAL A 331 5.21 9.35 -6.82
C VAL A 331 4.07 8.43 -7.21
N ARG A 332 2.84 8.91 -7.01
CA ARG A 332 1.64 8.19 -7.42
C ARG A 332 0.91 8.98 -8.50
N LEU A 333 0.76 8.37 -9.67
CA LEU A 333 0.04 8.92 -10.81
C LEU A 333 -1.28 8.19 -10.97
N ALA A 334 -2.38 8.92 -11.14
CA ALA A 334 -3.70 8.34 -11.32
C ALA A 334 -4.49 9.00 -12.45
N ARG A 335 -5.29 8.17 -13.12
CA ARG A 335 -6.29 8.57 -14.11
C ARG A 335 -7.68 8.31 -13.52
N SER A 336 -8.52 9.34 -13.49
CA SER A 336 -9.86 9.29 -12.90
C SER A 336 -10.99 9.51 -13.92
N HIS A 337 -10.65 9.60 -15.22
CA HIS A 337 -11.59 9.97 -16.27
C HIS A 337 -12.72 8.93 -16.46
N LEU A 338 -13.98 9.39 -16.46
CA LEU A 338 -15.21 8.58 -16.59
C LEU A 338 -15.22 7.68 -17.83
N ASP A 339 -14.59 8.11 -18.92
CA ASP A 339 -14.59 7.40 -20.22
C ASP A 339 -13.48 6.34 -20.35
N SER A 340 -12.67 6.11 -19.31
CA SER A 340 -11.59 5.13 -19.34
C SER A 340 -11.47 4.36 -18.02
N PRO A 341 -11.03 3.09 -18.02
CA PRO A 341 -10.83 2.37 -16.77
C PRO A 341 -9.81 3.08 -15.88
N PRO A 342 -10.06 3.16 -14.56
CA PRO A 342 -9.14 3.79 -13.63
C PRO A 342 -7.80 3.07 -13.66
N LYS A 343 -6.72 3.85 -13.65
CA LYS A 343 -5.35 3.35 -13.66
C LYS A 343 -4.52 4.10 -12.65
N THR A 344 -3.68 3.37 -11.92
CA THR A 344 -2.72 3.92 -10.98
C THR A 344 -1.31 3.42 -11.31
N ALA A 345 -0.34 4.32 -11.24
CA ALA A 345 1.07 3.98 -11.14
C ALA A 345 1.61 4.52 -9.81
N ASP A 346 2.18 3.68 -8.97
CA ASP A 346 2.78 4.05 -7.67
C ASP A 346 4.25 3.63 -7.69
N LEU A 347 5.13 4.63 -7.69
CA LEU A 347 6.59 4.46 -7.71
C LEU A 347 7.14 4.88 -6.36
N ARG A 348 7.73 3.95 -5.62
CA ARG A 348 8.27 4.17 -4.27
C ARG A 348 9.75 3.85 -4.22
N PHE A 349 10.49 4.65 -3.45
CA PHE A 349 11.94 4.55 -3.27
C PHE A 349 12.23 4.53 -1.77
N ASP A 350 12.56 3.37 -1.24
CA ASP A 350 12.82 3.12 0.18
C ASP A 350 14.33 3.23 0.45
N VAL A 351 14.72 4.37 1.02
CA VAL A 351 16.11 4.73 1.32
C VAL A 351 16.48 4.51 2.78
N THR A 352 15.61 3.88 3.58
CA THR A 352 15.80 3.66 5.03
C THR A 352 17.15 3.01 5.39
N ARG A 353 17.65 2.12 4.53
CA ARG A 353 18.89 1.36 4.74
C ARG A 353 19.99 1.72 3.76
N ALA A 354 19.82 2.81 2.99
CA ALA A 354 20.79 3.23 1.99
C ALA A 354 22.11 3.67 2.65
N ILE A 355 23.22 3.09 2.21
CA ILE A 355 24.57 3.58 2.51
C ILE A 355 25.00 4.38 1.28
N VAL A 356 25.15 5.70 1.44
CA VAL A 356 25.45 6.62 0.33
C VAL A 356 26.91 7.04 0.38
N ALA A 357 27.59 6.90 -0.75
CA ALA A 357 28.99 7.25 -0.91
C ALA A 357 29.22 8.76 -0.70
N PRO A 358 30.30 9.19 -0.02
CA PRO A 358 30.60 10.60 0.20
C PRO A 358 30.91 11.38 -1.09
N ASP A 359 31.32 10.68 -2.16
CA ASP A 359 31.68 11.25 -3.45
C ASP A 359 30.49 11.85 -4.22
N ILE A 360 29.25 11.55 -3.78
CA ILE A 360 28.03 12.15 -4.32
C ILE A 360 28.07 13.68 -4.28
N VAL A 361 28.79 14.26 -3.31
CA VAL A 361 29.03 15.72 -3.23
C VAL A 361 29.79 16.22 -4.47
N GLY A 362 30.77 15.45 -4.94
CA GLY A 362 31.54 15.75 -6.15
C GLY A 362 30.68 15.61 -7.41
N PHE A 363 29.88 14.54 -7.48
CA PHE A 363 28.93 14.33 -8.57
C PHE A 363 27.94 15.50 -8.70
N CYS A 364 27.25 15.88 -7.62
CA CYS A 364 26.30 16.99 -7.64
C CYS A 364 26.95 18.32 -8.01
N ARG A 365 28.22 18.54 -7.66
CA ARG A 365 28.98 19.75 -8.04
C ARG A 365 29.45 19.76 -9.49
N SER A 366 29.50 18.59 -10.13
CA SER A 366 29.96 18.42 -11.51
C SER A 366 28.82 18.48 -12.54
N LEU A 367 27.57 18.42 -12.07
CA LEU A 367 26.40 18.55 -12.92
C LEU A 367 26.35 19.99 -13.49
N PRO A 368 26.21 20.14 -14.82
CA PRO A 368 26.16 21.46 -15.44
C PRO A 368 24.93 22.26 -14.97
N ASP A 369 25.15 23.50 -14.55
CA ASP A 369 24.12 24.43 -14.05
C ASP A 369 22.97 24.65 -15.05
N ASP A 370 23.21 24.42 -16.34
CA ASP A 370 22.22 24.64 -17.42
C ASP A 370 21.24 23.48 -17.62
N GLY A 371 21.43 22.33 -16.95
CA GLY A 371 20.64 21.11 -17.15
C GLY A 371 20.06 20.47 -15.89
N VAL A 372 20.51 20.89 -14.70
CA VAL A 372 20.13 20.31 -13.41
C VAL A 372 19.45 21.38 -12.57
N LEU A 373 18.19 21.14 -12.20
CA LEU A 373 17.38 22.11 -11.45
C LEU A 373 17.76 22.17 -9.96
N TRP A 374 18.64 21.26 -9.54
CA TRP A 374 19.10 21.13 -8.17
C TRP A 374 20.55 21.58 -7.99
N SER A 375 20.74 22.83 -7.57
CA SER A 375 22.04 23.28 -7.07
C SER A 375 21.93 23.51 -5.56
N PRO A 376 22.61 22.72 -4.72
CA PRO A 376 22.75 22.96 -3.29
C PRO A 376 23.17 24.40 -2.96
N ARG A 377 23.94 25.03 -3.86
CA ARG A 377 24.41 26.41 -3.75
C ARG A 377 23.30 27.43 -3.99
N LEU A 378 22.39 27.18 -4.94
CA LEU A 378 21.25 28.06 -5.23
C LEU A 378 20.18 28.00 -4.15
N LEU A 379 20.05 26.87 -3.45
CA LEU A 379 19.09 26.68 -2.36
C LEU A 379 19.61 27.15 -0.99
N GLY A 380 20.85 27.65 -0.89
CA GLY A 380 21.44 28.10 0.37
C GLY A 380 21.66 26.99 1.41
N LEU A 381 21.60 25.73 1.01
CA LEU A 381 21.68 24.57 1.89
C LEU A 381 23.15 24.21 2.16
N GLN A 382 23.72 24.76 3.23
CA GLN A 382 25.16 24.60 3.51
C GLN A 382 25.55 23.29 4.22
N ASN A 383 24.58 22.48 4.68
CA ASN A 383 24.84 21.24 5.45
C ASN A 383 23.93 20.08 5.00
N LEU A 384 24.12 19.58 3.78
CA LEU A 384 23.37 18.42 3.27
C LEU A 384 24.08 17.11 3.60
N THR A 385 23.33 16.15 4.13
CA THR A 385 23.82 14.78 4.29
C THR A 385 23.98 14.11 2.91
N PRO A 386 24.87 13.12 2.75
CA PRO A 386 24.96 12.35 1.50
C PRO A 386 23.61 11.78 1.05
N THR A 387 22.78 11.29 1.97
CA THR A 387 21.42 10.81 1.70
C THR A 387 20.50 11.92 1.18
N ALA A 388 20.60 13.15 1.70
CA ALA A 388 19.84 14.29 1.18
C ALA A 388 20.27 14.66 -0.25
N LEU A 389 21.56 14.52 -0.58
CA LEU A 389 22.06 14.72 -1.94
C LEU A 389 21.55 13.63 -2.89
N PHE A 390 21.54 12.37 -2.44
CA PHE A 390 21.03 11.23 -3.20
C PHE A 390 19.55 11.38 -3.54
N THR A 391 18.74 11.72 -2.54
CA THR A 391 17.30 11.96 -2.71
C THR A 391 17.02 13.17 -3.61
N GLY A 392 17.82 14.24 -3.53
CA GLY A 392 17.75 15.36 -4.47
C GLY A 392 18.02 14.96 -5.92
N CYS A 393 19.10 14.20 -6.16
CA CYS A 393 19.41 13.67 -7.49
C CYS A 393 18.30 12.74 -8.04
N LEU A 394 17.71 11.93 -7.17
CA LEU A 394 16.59 11.05 -7.51
C LEU A 394 15.39 11.89 -7.96
N TRP A 395 14.97 12.89 -7.18
CA TRP A 395 13.83 13.76 -7.53
C TRP A 395 14.05 14.54 -8.81
N ASP A 396 15.25 15.09 -9.02
CA ASP A 396 15.58 15.83 -10.24
C ASP A 396 15.50 14.92 -11.47
N THR A 397 16.13 13.75 -11.41
CA THR A 397 16.06 12.78 -12.50
C THR A 397 14.62 12.29 -12.73
N LEU A 398 13.87 11.99 -11.68
CA LEU A 398 12.45 11.60 -11.76
C LEU A 398 11.62 12.65 -12.49
N SER A 399 11.81 13.94 -12.18
CA SER A 399 11.08 15.02 -12.84
C SER A 399 11.32 15.06 -14.35
N LEU A 400 12.56 14.78 -14.76
CA LEU A 400 12.97 14.76 -16.16
C LEU A 400 12.37 13.56 -16.89
N VAL A 401 12.56 12.35 -16.35
CA VAL A 401 12.10 11.11 -16.99
C VAL A 401 10.58 10.96 -16.96
N LEU A 402 9.90 11.55 -15.97
CA LEU A 402 8.45 11.54 -15.88
C LEU A 402 7.77 12.73 -16.58
N SER A 403 8.54 13.65 -17.18
CA SER A 403 8.03 14.91 -17.72
C SER A 403 6.87 14.76 -18.73
N GLU A 404 6.84 13.71 -19.53
CA GLU A 404 5.73 13.43 -20.46
C GLU A 404 4.45 13.03 -19.71
N TYR A 405 4.56 12.16 -18.71
CA TYR A 405 3.44 11.69 -17.89
C TYR A 405 2.87 12.82 -17.02
N LEU A 406 3.74 13.70 -16.52
CA LEU A 406 3.39 14.82 -15.66
C LEU A 406 2.71 16.00 -16.40
N ARG A 407 2.83 16.07 -17.73
CA ARG A 407 2.34 17.20 -18.53
C ARG A 407 0.82 17.41 -18.45
N ASN A 408 0.06 16.35 -18.21
CA ASN A 408 -1.42 16.39 -18.21
C ASN A 408 -2.04 16.44 -16.82
N ILE A 409 -1.22 16.53 -15.77
CA ILE A 409 -1.69 16.61 -14.40
C ILE A 409 -2.50 17.90 -14.21
N VAL A 410 -3.71 17.74 -13.67
CA VAL A 410 -4.65 18.80 -13.29
C VAL A 410 -4.70 18.95 -11.77
N GLU A 411 -4.52 17.85 -11.03
CA GLU A 411 -4.47 17.84 -9.57
C GLU A 411 -3.12 17.31 -9.06
N LEU A 412 -2.45 18.12 -8.24
CA LEU A 412 -1.24 17.75 -7.53
C LEU A 412 -1.54 17.66 -6.02
N SER A 413 -1.35 16.50 -5.41
CA SER A 413 -1.40 16.29 -3.96
C SER A 413 0.01 16.16 -3.42
N VAL A 414 0.30 16.79 -2.29
CA VAL A 414 1.62 16.77 -1.66
C VAL A 414 1.50 16.43 -0.18
N ALA A 415 2.26 15.44 0.24
CA ALA A 415 2.42 15.03 1.63
C ALA A 415 3.88 15.22 2.06
N PHE A 416 4.09 15.89 3.19
CA PHE A 416 5.40 16.05 3.84
C PHE A 416 5.38 15.35 5.19
N SER A 417 6.42 14.57 5.50
CA SER A 417 6.64 14.05 6.85
C SER A 417 7.07 15.16 7.80
N THR A 418 6.67 15.07 9.07
CA THR A 418 7.13 15.98 10.13
C THR A 418 8.65 15.95 10.24
N GLY A 419 9.30 17.10 10.10
CA GLY A 419 10.74 17.24 10.27
C GLY A 419 11.56 17.21 8.98
N GLU A 420 10.96 16.94 7.83
CA GLU A 420 11.66 16.84 6.56
C GLU A 420 11.97 18.25 5.98
N PRO A 421 13.24 18.70 5.94
CA PRO A 421 13.56 20.05 5.50
C PRO A 421 13.77 20.15 3.98
N PHE A 422 13.85 19.01 3.28
CA PHE A 422 14.33 18.94 1.89
C PHE A 422 13.22 18.84 0.86
N GLY A 423 12.13 18.10 1.12
CA GLY A 423 11.02 17.89 0.19
C GLY A 423 10.44 19.17 -0.40
N PRO A 424 10.19 20.24 0.38
CA PRO A 424 9.69 21.51 -0.13
C PRO A 424 10.61 22.14 -1.18
N ALA A 425 11.92 21.97 -1.06
CA ALA A 425 12.88 22.45 -2.05
C ALA A 425 12.91 21.60 -3.33
N MET A 426 12.42 20.35 -3.29
CA MET A 426 12.33 19.46 -4.47
C MET A 426 11.03 19.64 -5.24
N LEU A 427 9.99 20.14 -4.57
CA LEU A 427 8.65 20.29 -5.15
C LEU A 427 8.63 21.11 -6.46
N PRO A 428 9.34 22.27 -6.58
CA PRO A 428 9.37 23.03 -7.83
C PRO A 428 9.87 22.22 -9.03
N THR A 429 10.84 21.32 -8.80
CA THR A 429 11.43 20.45 -9.83
C THR A 429 10.39 19.50 -10.41
N MET A 430 9.62 18.82 -9.55
CA MET A 430 8.52 17.95 -9.97
C MET A 430 7.32 18.70 -10.55
N GLN A 431 7.05 19.91 -10.07
CA GLN A 431 5.92 20.73 -10.52
C GLN A 431 6.15 21.33 -11.92
N ARG A 432 7.37 21.70 -12.27
CA ARG A 432 7.72 22.36 -13.54
C ARG A 432 7.10 21.72 -14.80
N PRO A 433 7.07 20.39 -14.98
CA PRO A 433 6.39 19.76 -16.13
C PRO A 433 4.85 19.82 -16.05
N MET A 434 4.25 20.03 -14.88
CA MET A 434 2.80 20.01 -14.61
C MET A 434 2.10 21.33 -14.95
N LYS A 435 2.28 21.83 -16.18
CA LYS A 435 1.76 23.15 -16.60
C LYS A 435 0.24 23.29 -16.58
N LYS A 436 -0.50 22.18 -16.48
CA LYS A 436 -1.97 22.15 -16.44
C LYS A 436 -2.54 22.00 -15.03
N ALA A 437 -1.68 21.97 -14.00
CA ALA A 437 -2.14 21.81 -12.63
C ALA A 437 -2.98 23.02 -12.21
N GLN A 438 -4.25 22.77 -11.88
CA GLN A 438 -5.22 23.77 -11.41
C GLN A 438 -5.57 23.58 -9.94
N ILE A 439 -5.36 22.38 -9.41
CA ILE A 439 -5.66 22.02 -8.03
C ILE A 439 -4.37 21.60 -7.35
N LEU A 440 -4.08 22.22 -6.21
CA LEU A 440 -2.98 21.85 -5.33
C LEU A 440 -3.54 21.41 -3.98
N SER A 441 -3.28 20.18 -3.58
CA SER A 441 -3.76 19.59 -2.34
C SER A 441 -2.59 19.36 -1.39
N PHE A 442 -2.69 19.81 -0.15
CA PHE A 442 -1.71 19.55 0.92
C PHE A 442 -2.32 18.62 1.96
N ASP A 443 -1.67 17.47 2.17
CA ASP A 443 -2.07 16.48 3.18
C ASP A 443 -1.69 16.91 4.61
N SER A 444 -0.71 17.82 4.75
CA SER A 444 -0.27 18.38 6.03
C SER A 444 -0.19 19.90 5.98
N PRO A 445 -0.87 20.64 6.89
CA PRO A 445 -0.84 22.10 6.94
C PRO A 445 0.50 22.63 7.49
N LEU A 446 1.34 21.76 8.04
CA LEU A 446 2.65 22.16 8.59
C LEU A 446 3.57 22.79 7.53
N VAL A 447 3.35 22.50 6.24
CA VAL A 447 4.10 23.13 5.14
C VAL A 447 4.05 24.66 5.19
N PHE A 448 2.92 25.24 5.59
CA PHE A 448 2.77 26.68 5.71
C PHE A 448 3.45 27.25 6.97
N THR A 449 3.71 26.42 7.98
CA THR A 449 4.48 26.84 9.18
C THR A 449 5.98 26.77 8.97
N THR A 450 6.48 25.64 8.48
CA THR A 450 7.92 25.34 8.46
C THR A 450 8.57 25.73 7.15
N HIS A 451 7.80 25.91 6.07
CA HIS A 451 8.30 26.08 4.71
C HIS A 451 7.64 27.23 3.94
N ALA A 452 7.07 28.21 4.64
CA ALA A 452 6.38 29.36 4.04
C ALA A 452 7.23 30.08 2.97
N SER A 453 8.53 30.24 3.21
CA SER A 453 9.46 30.87 2.27
C SER A 453 9.55 30.12 0.93
N PHE A 454 9.51 28.79 0.95
CA PHE A 454 9.62 27.96 -0.25
C PHE A 454 8.33 27.94 -1.07
N LEU A 455 7.18 28.09 -0.40
CA LEU A 455 5.90 28.21 -1.10
C LEU A 455 5.81 29.50 -1.93
N HIS A 456 6.59 30.54 -1.59
CA HIS A 456 6.73 31.74 -2.42
C HIS A 456 7.50 31.48 -3.72
N ASP A 457 8.49 30.58 -3.68
CA ASP A 457 9.28 30.19 -4.85
C ASP A 457 8.58 29.16 -5.74
N MET A 458 7.48 28.56 -5.28
CA MET A 458 6.61 27.76 -6.14
C MET A 458 6.02 28.67 -7.21
N ARG A 459 6.58 28.56 -8.43
CA ARG A 459 5.98 29.09 -9.66
C ARG A 459 4.75 28.25 -10.01
N LEU A 460 3.71 28.40 -9.21
CA LEU A 460 2.39 27.92 -9.53
C LEU A 460 2.03 28.55 -10.87
N SER A 461 1.66 27.70 -11.83
CA SER A 461 1.19 28.20 -13.11
C SER A 461 0.10 29.24 -12.83
N GLY A 462 0.00 30.30 -13.62
CA GLY A 462 -1.09 31.29 -13.52
C GLY A 462 -2.49 30.69 -13.79
N HIS A 463 -2.63 29.36 -13.74
CA HIS A 463 -3.83 28.57 -13.89
C HIS A 463 -4.25 27.89 -12.58
N LEU A 464 -3.56 28.12 -11.45
CA LEU A 464 -3.99 27.60 -10.16
C LEU A 464 -5.36 28.18 -9.80
N ARG A 465 -6.36 27.32 -9.67
CA ARG A 465 -7.75 27.70 -9.36
C ARG A 465 -8.14 27.36 -7.93
N ARG A 466 -7.57 26.29 -7.38
CA ARG A 466 -7.95 25.78 -6.06
C ARG A 466 -6.76 25.26 -5.28
N VAL A 467 -6.78 25.51 -3.99
CA VAL A 467 -5.85 24.97 -3.01
C VAL A 467 -6.65 24.21 -1.97
N THR A 468 -6.42 22.93 -1.84
CA THR A 468 -7.07 22.07 -0.85
C THR A 468 -6.10 21.86 0.32
N ILE A 469 -6.55 22.10 1.54
CA ILE A 469 -5.75 21.87 2.75
C ILE A 469 -6.49 20.87 3.63
N ARG A 470 -5.87 19.72 3.88
CA ARG A 470 -6.41 18.72 4.80
C ARG A 470 -5.94 19.03 6.21
N LEU A 471 -6.89 19.21 7.14
CA LEU A 471 -6.63 19.56 8.52
C LEU A 471 -6.86 18.33 9.41
N ALA A 472 -5.85 17.98 10.21
CA ALA A 472 -5.99 17.07 11.35
C ALA A 472 -6.07 17.81 12.69
N VAL A 473 -6.49 17.09 13.73
CA VAL A 473 -6.66 17.62 15.09
C VAL A 473 -5.38 18.29 15.58
N GLY A 474 -5.52 19.49 16.16
CA GLY A 474 -4.40 20.23 16.75
C GLY A 474 -3.51 20.99 15.76
N GLN A 475 -3.77 20.91 14.46
CA GLN A 475 -2.94 21.56 13.44
C GLN A 475 -3.37 22.98 13.06
N TRP A 476 -4.43 23.51 13.67
CA TRP A 476 -4.93 24.88 13.45
C TRP A 476 -4.21 25.90 14.34
N THR A 477 -2.90 26.06 14.13
CA THR A 477 -2.03 26.92 14.95
C THR A 477 -2.00 28.37 14.45
N SER A 478 -1.54 29.31 15.28
CA SER A 478 -1.33 30.70 14.86
C SER A 478 -0.28 30.79 13.74
N GLU A 479 0.78 29.99 13.84
CA GLU A 479 1.86 29.94 12.87
C GLU A 479 1.35 29.51 11.50
N PHE A 480 0.48 28.49 11.46
CA PHE A 480 -0.10 27.99 10.21
C PHE A 480 -0.89 29.09 9.50
N LYS A 481 -1.72 29.82 10.26
CA LYS A 481 -2.52 30.93 9.73
C LYS A 481 -1.66 32.04 9.17
N THR A 482 -0.64 32.45 9.92
CA THR A 482 0.30 33.51 9.48
C THR A 482 1.04 33.08 8.23
N GLY A 483 1.51 31.84 8.17
CA GLY A 483 2.21 31.29 7.00
C GLY A 483 1.33 31.18 5.76
N LEU A 484 0.09 30.69 5.92
CA LEU A 484 -0.89 30.63 4.82
C LEU A 484 -1.24 32.04 4.31
N ALA A 485 -1.48 32.99 5.22
CA ALA A 485 -1.79 34.38 4.85
C ALA A 485 -0.62 35.04 4.13
N GLY A 486 0.62 34.85 4.61
CA GLY A 486 1.81 35.35 3.95
C GLY A 486 1.96 34.79 2.53
N TRP A 487 1.73 33.48 2.36
CA TRP A 487 1.76 32.84 1.06
C TRP A 487 0.71 33.38 0.08
N LEU A 488 -0.54 33.55 0.53
CA LEU A 488 -1.61 34.12 -0.29
C LEU A 488 -1.30 35.56 -0.72
N GLN A 489 -0.82 36.38 0.22
CA GLN A 489 -0.42 37.77 -0.08
C GLN A 489 0.67 37.80 -1.14
N HIS A 490 1.70 36.97 -1.01
CA HIS A 490 2.76 36.89 -2.00
C HIS A 490 2.25 36.49 -3.39
N HIS A 491 1.35 35.51 -3.47
CA HIS A 491 0.75 35.09 -4.74
C HIS A 491 0.00 36.22 -5.43
N MET A 492 -0.75 37.03 -4.65
CA MET A 492 -1.44 38.21 -5.14
C MET A 492 -0.48 39.33 -5.57
N ASP A 493 0.59 39.55 -4.81
CA ASP A 493 1.61 40.57 -5.13
C ASP A 493 2.34 40.27 -6.45
N GLN A 494 2.43 39.00 -6.86
CA GLN A 494 2.96 38.57 -8.17
C GLN A 494 1.95 38.77 -9.33
N GLY A 495 0.77 39.32 -9.07
CA GLY A 495 -0.25 39.62 -10.07
C GLY A 495 -1.09 38.41 -10.51
N HIS A 496 -1.16 37.37 -9.68
CA HIS A 496 -2.02 36.21 -9.93
C HIS A 496 -3.36 36.33 -9.21
N ASP A 497 -4.42 35.76 -9.80
CA ASP A 497 -5.73 35.67 -9.16
C ASP A 497 -5.64 34.86 -7.86
N ALA A 498 -6.42 35.25 -6.85
CA ALA A 498 -6.52 34.52 -5.60
C ALA A 498 -7.19 33.14 -5.86
N PRO A 499 -6.52 32.02 -5.52
CA PRO A 499 -7.12 30.70 -5.69
C PRO A 499 -8.24 30.46 -4.65
N GLU A 500 -9.22 29.63 -5.00
CA GLU A 500 -10.21 29.10 -4.06
C GLU A 500 -9.50 28.26 -2.99
N ILE A 501 -9.66 28.61 -1.71
CA ILE A 501 -9.10 27.82 -0.61
C ILE A 501 -10.17 26.89 -0.06
N GLN A 502 -9.95 25.59 -0.19
CA GLN A 502 -10.83 24.55 0.33
C GLN A 502 -10.17 23.86 1.53
N PHE A 503 -10.86 23.84 2.67
CA PHE A 503 -10.43 23.08 3.83
C PHE A 503 -11.19 21.75 3.92
N ILE A 504 -10.45 20.65 4.06
CA ILE A 504 -11.02 19.33 4.37
C ILE A 504 -10.72 19.04 5.85
N ILE A 505 -11.77 18.99 6.67
CA ILE A 505 -11.65 18.84 8.13
C ILE A 505 -11.91 17.37 8.49
N SER A 506 -10.98 16.73 9.22
CA SER A 506 -11.19 15.38 9.73
C SER A 506 -12.40 15.32 10.70
N PRO A 507 -13.25 14.29 10.62
CA PRO A 507 -14.37 14.10 11.55
C PRO A 507 -13.96 14.12 13.03
N ALA A 508 -12.73 13.68 13.36
CA ALA A 508 -12.21 13.71 14.72
C ALA A 508 -12.06 15.13 15.30
N ILE A 509 -11.90 16.16 14.46
CA ILE A 509 -11.88 17.56 14.88
C ILE A 509 -13.27 18.03 15.30
N LEU A 510 -14.30 17.57 14.60
CA LEU A 510 -15.70 17.90 14.90
C LEU A 510 -16.16 17.27 16.22
N GLN A 511 -15.53 16.17 16.64
CA GLN A 511 -15.82 15.46 17.90
C GLN A 511 -15.11 16.05 19.14
N LEU A 512 -14.13 16.93 18.98
CA LEU A 512 -13.31 17.46 20.09
C LEU A 512 -13.79 18.80 20.66
N ARG A 513 -14.90 19.33 20.14
CA ARG A 513 -15.63 20.46 20.72
C ARG A 513 -17.05 20.00 20.98
N ASP A 514 -17.67 20.47 22.06
CA ASP A 514 -19.08 20.26 22.42
C ASP A 514 -20.04 20.76 21.32
N LEU A 515 -20.02 20.12 20.15
CA LEU A 515 -20.84 20.34 18.97
C LEU A 515 -21.68 19.08 18.72
N ASP A 516 -22.23 18.52 19.80
CA ASP A 516 -23.18 17.39 19.78
C ASP A 516 -24.46 17.70 18.97
N TYR A 517 -24.65 18.96 18.54
CA TYR A 517 -25.79 19.39 17.73
C TYR A 517 -25.58 19.37 16.20
N LEU A 518 -24.38 19.10 15.69
CA LEU A 518 -24.10 19.06 14.24
C LEU A 518 -23.81 17.66 13.69
N ALA A 519 -23.56 16.67 14.56
CA ALA A 519 -23.21 15.31 14.16
C ALA A 519 -24.39 14.52 13.55
N ALA A 520 -25.63 15.00 13.70
CA ALA A 520 -26.82 14.27 13.25
C ALA A 520 -27.14 14.42 11.75
N ASP A 521 -26.58 15.42 11.05
CA ASP A 521 -26.94 15.75 9.65
C ASP A 521 -25.75 15.75 8.67
N LEU A 522 -24.54 15.36 9.09
CA LEU A 522 -23.34 15.39 8.25
C LEU A 522 -22.87 13.98 7.87
N GLU A 523 -23.47 13.44 6.80
CA GLU A 523 -22.90 12.30 6.08
C GLU A 523 -21.56 12.70 5.42
N SER A 524 -20.47 12.15 5.98
CA SER A 524 -19.18 11.78 5.38
C SER A 524 -18.31 12.77 4.57
N HIS A 525 -18.77 13.92 4.07
CA HIS A 525 -17.90 14.91 3.42
C HIS A 525 -18.45 16.35 3.52
N ALA A 526 -18.03 17.10 4.54
CA ALA A 526 -18.39 18.52 4.66
C ALA A 526 -17.54 19.37 3.70
N VAL A 527 -18.10 19.79 2.57
CA VAL A 527 -17.58 20.89 1.75
C VAL A 527 -18.17 22.19 2.30
N ILE A 528 -17.43 22.93 3.11
CA ILE A 528 -17.89 24.24 3.58
C ILE A 528 -17.58 25.25 2.46
N ARG A 529 -18.61 25.65 1.71
CA ARG A 529 -18.54 26.81 0.82
C ARG A 529 -18.86 28.07 1.62
N GLU A 530 -18.25 29.19 1.25
CA GLU A 530 -18.48 30.49 1.89
C GLU A 530 -19.97 30.90 1.86
N SER A 531 -20.75 30.37 0.93
CA SER A 531 -22.19 30.60 0.79
C SER A 531 -23.08 29.86 1.80
N ASP A 532 -22.57 28.85 2.51
CA ASP A 532 -23.40 27.87 3.23
C ASP A 532 -23.30 28.00 4.77
N VAL A 533 -22.72 29.10 5.25
CA VAL A 533 -22.42 29.32 6.67
C VAL A 533 -23.62 29.95 7.39
N LYS A 534 -24.22 29.24 8.35
CA LYS A 534 -25.25 29.78 9.26
C LYS A 534 -24.65 30.78 10.28
N PRO A 535 -25.43 31.76 10.79
CA PRO A 535 -24.96 32.89 11.61
C PRO A 535 -24.24 32.57 12.94
N GLY A 536 -24.24 31.31 13.41
CA GLY A 536 -23.41 30.87 14.54
C GLY A 536 -22.00 30.41 14.12
N LEU A 537 -21.90 29.76 12.96
CA LEU A 537 -20.64 29.36 12.34
C LEU A 537 -19.93 30.59 11.75
N GLU A 538 -20.68 31.65 11.41
CA GLU A 538 -20.15 32.96 11.04
C GLU A 538 -19.25 33.58 12.12
N GLN A 539 -19.38 33.31 13.41
CA GLN A 539 -18.48 33.94 14.41
C GLN A 539 -17.13 33.22 14.56
N GLU A 540 -17.09 31.90 14.35
CA GLU A 540 -15.84 31.14 14.36
C GLU A 540 -15.16 31.14 12.98
N ILE A 541 -15.96 31.06 11.91
CA ILE A 541 -15.49 31.29 10.55
C ILE A 541 -15.14 32.77 10.40
N ALA A 542 -15.89 33.79 10.81
CA ALA A 542 -15.42 35.18 10.75
C ALA A 542 -14.22 35.47 11.66
N ARG A 543 -13.91 34.67 12.69
CA ARG A 543 -12.59 34.75 13.37
C ARG A 543 -11.47 34.09 12.56
N ALA A 544 -11.80 33.21 11.62
CA ALA A 544 -10.90 32.57 10.65
C ALA A 544 -10.88 33.24 9.25
N THR A 545 -11.94 33.94 8.82
CA THR A 545 -12.18 34.55 7.51
C THR A 545 -12.27 36.07 7.55
N HIS A 546 -12.22 36.73 8.74
CA HIS A 546 -11.96 38.18 8.80
C HIS A 546 -10.66 38.59 8.07
N TRP A 547 -9.78 37.62 7.79
CA TRP A 547 -8.50 37.85 7.12
C TRP A 547 -8.55 37.72 5.60
N VAL A 548 -9.40 36.88 5.02
CA VAL A 548 -9.54 36.78 3.55
C VAL A 548 -10.18 38.06 3.00
N GLY A 549 -11.12 38.65 3.74
CA GLY A 549 -11.71 39.96 3.41
C GLY A 549 -10.82 41.18 3.68
N TRP A 550 -9.67 41.01 4.35
CA TRP A 550 -8.71 42.10 4.58
C TRP A 550 -7.56 42.10 3.56
N ILE A 551 -7.26 40.93 2.97
CA ILE A 551 -6.26 40.79 1.90
C ILE A 551 -6.83 41.17 0.53
N ALA A 552 -8.15 41.10 0.34
CA ALA A 552 -8.86 41.50 -0.89
C ALA A 552 -9.29 42.98 -0.96
N LYS A 553 -8.66 43.88 -0.18
CA LYS A 553 -8.90 45.33 -0.26
C LYS A 553 -7.65 46.13 -0.60
#